data_AF-A0A1X1R2U3-F1
#
_entry.id   AF-A0A1X1R2U3-F1
#
_cell.length_a   1.000
_cell.length_b   1.000
_cell.length_c   1.000
_cell.angle_alpha   90.00
_cell.angle_beta   90.00
_cell.angle_gamma   90.00
#
_symmetry.space_group_name_H-M   'P 1'
#
loop_
_entity.id
_entity.type
_entity.pdbx_description
1 polymer ?
#
loop_
_entity_poly.entity_id
_entity_poly.type
_entity_poly.pdbx_seq_one_letter_code
_entity_poly.pdbx_strand_id
1 'polypeptide(L)'
;MWIGVSVYLTRTAIDRTLADLTSMRARGSLLVTDHGDPETVTGTHPLIGARRTARLVRRRGEPWRTALSRTELTHALNAVGFSVRDHARVPELAKRYAPNGRPWCFTDDWLGVLNAESLP
;
A
#
# COMPACT_ATOMS: atom_id res chain seq x y z
N MET A 1 4.71 6.77 -8.94
CA MET A 1 5.00 6.22 -7.60
C MET A 1 4.05 6.84 -6.60
N TRP A 2 3.41 6.04 -5.75
CA TRP A 2 2.40 6.45 -4.76
C TRP A 2 2.58 5.65 -3.47
N ILE A 3 3.46 6.09 -2.57
CA ILE A 3 3.80 5.37 -1.34
C ILE A 3 3.59 6.28 -0.15
N GLY A 4 2.91 5.78 0.90
CA GLY A 4 2.62 6.53 2.11
C GLY A 4 1.59 7.65 1.91
N VAL A 5 0.82 7.61 0.81
CA VAL A 5 -0.14 8.66 0.46
C VAL A 5 -1.58 8.25 0.73
N SER A 6 -1.96 7.01 0.40
CA SER A 6 -3.34 6.52 0.55
C SER A 6 -3.91 6.72 1.95
N VAL A 7 -3.05 6.59 2.97
CA VAL A 7 -3.39 6.78 4.38
C VAL A 7 -3.96 8.15 4.71
N TYR A 8 -3.64 9.21 3.95
CA TYR A 8 -4.15 10.56 4.22
C TYR A 8 -5.39 10.92 3.42
N LEU A 9 -5.78 10.07 2.47
CA LEU A 9 -6.90 10.32 1.58
C LEU A 9 -8.16 9.61 2.07
N THR A 10 -9.31 10.14 1.66
CA THR A 10 -10.56 9.39 1.74
C THR A 10 -10.62 8.37 0.61
N ARG A 11 -11.49 7.34 0.75
CA ARG A 11 -11.72 6.39 -0.34
C ARG A 11 -12.08 7.05 -1.67
N THR A 12 -12.97 8.04 -1.64
CA THR A 12 -13.36 8.80 -2.84
C THR A 12 -12.19 9.56 -3.48
N ALA A 13 -11.28 10.10 -2.67
CA ALA A 13 -10.10 10.79 -3.20
C ALA A 13 -9.13 9.80 -3.87
N ILE A 14 -8.92 8.61 -3.28
CA ILE A 14 -8.13 7.54 -3.89
C ILE A 14 -8.76 7.14 -5.23
N ASP A 15 -10.06 6.83 -5.26
CA ASP A 15 -10.74 6.38 -6.48
C ASP A 15 -10.65 7.44 -7.60
N ARG A 16 -10.81 8.73 -7.26
CA ARG A 16 -10.63 9.83 -8.22
C ARG A 16 -9.20 9.91 -8.74
N THR A 17 -8.20 9.81 -7.87
CA THR A 17 -6.82 9.87 -8.35
C THR A 17 -6.46 8.69 -9.24
N LEU A 18 -6.94 7.49 -8.91
CA LEU A 18 -6.76 6.32 -9.79
C LEU A 18 -7.48 6.52 -11.13
N ALA A 19 -8.66 7.14 -11.14
CA ALA A 19 -9.36 7.49 -12.38
C ALA A 19 -8.56 8.52 -13.20
N ASP A 20 -7.98 9.54 -12.57
CA ASP A 20 -7.17 10.55 -13.26
C ASP A 20 -5.95 9.93 -13.95
N LEU A 21 -5.34 8.89 -13.36
CA LEU A 21 -4.25 8.12 -13.99
C LEU A 21 -4.62 7.53 -15.35
N THR A 22 -5.89 7.23 -15.61
CA THR A 22 -6.32 6.68 -16.91
C THR A 22 -6.07 7.65 -18.06
N SER A 23 -6.18 8.96 -17.81
CA SER A 23 -5.97 10.01 -18.80
C SER A 23 -4.48 10.33 -19.03
N MET A 24 -3.62 10.03 -18.07
CA MET A 24 -2.21 10.39 -18.08
C MET A 24 -1.28 9.24 -18.52
N ARG A 25 -1.73 7.99 -18.37
CA ARG A 25 -0.88 6.82 -18.63
C ARG A 25 -0.70 6.57 -20.14
N ALA A 26 0.52 6.21 -20.52
CA ALA A 26 0.80 5.55 -21.79
C ALA A 26 0.82 4.02 -21.62
N ARG A 27 0.77 3.28 -22.74
CA ARG A 27 0.95 1.82 -22.73
C ARG A 27 2.25 1.42 -22.01
N GLY A 28 2.18 0.42 -21.14
CA GLY A 28 3.33 -0.06 -20.36
C GLY A 28 3.71 0.85 -19.18
N SER A 29 2.91 1.88 -18.86
CA SER A 29 3.15 2.71 -17.67
C SER A 29 3.14 1.84 -16.40
N LEU A 30 4.10 2.10 -15.50
CA LEU A 30 4.23 1.41 -14.23
C LEU A 30 3.77 2.27 -13.06
N LEU A 31 3.02 1.65 -12.16
CA LEU A 31 2.63 2.22 -10.87
C LEU A 31 3.22 1.36 -9.76
N VAL A 32 3.89 1.99 -8.80
CA VAL A 32 4.32 1.36 -7.55
C VAL A 32 3.57 2.02 -6.41
N THR A 33 2.93 1.21 -5.56
CA THR A 33 2.14 1.71 -4.43
C THR A 33 2.16 0.78 -3.23
N ASP A 34 1.94 1.33 -2.04
CA ASP A 34 1.81 0.58 -0.80
C ASP A 34 0.36 0.15 -0.53
N HIS A 35 0.23 -0.98 0.15
CA HIS A 35 -1.05 -1.50 0.63
C HIS A 35 -0.91 -1.94 2.09
N GLY A 36 -2.03 -1.95 2.80
CA GLY A 36 -2.10 -2.35 4.20
C GLY A 36 -3.54 -2.56 4.60
N ASP A 37 -3.77 -3.48 5.53
CA ASP A 37 -5.14 -3.87 5.87
C ASP A 37 -5.85 -2.71 6.61
N PRO A 38 -7.14 -2.43 6.34
CA PRO A 38 -7.87 -1.30 6.93
C PRO A 38 -7.77 -1.20 8.45
N GLU A 39 -7.62 -2.34 9.12
CA GLU A 39 -7.47 -2.47 10.58
C GLU A 39 -6.20 -1.78 11.11
N THR A 40 -5.25 -1.47 10.24
CA THR A 40 -4.06 -0.68 10.55
C THR A 40 -4.44 0.77 10.87
N VAL A 41 -5.43 1.34 10.17
CA VAL A 41 -5.92 2.71 10.41
C VAL A 41 -6.80 2.76 11.66
N THR A 42 -7.68 1.78 11.83
CA THR A 42 -8.54 1.69 13.03
C THR A 42 -7.76 1.29 14.28
N GLY A 43 -6.55 0.75 14.13
CA GLY A 43 -5.72 0.24 15.22
C GLY A 43 -6.20 -1.09 15.80
N THR A 44 -7.07 -1.80 15.09
CA THR A 44 -7.63 -3.11 15.49
C THR A 44 -6.89 -4.29 14.86
N HIS A 45 -5.85 -4.05 14.08
CA HIS A 45 -5.08 -5.09 13.39
C HIS A 45 -4.56 -6.17 14.38
N PRO A 46 -4.54 -7.47 14.02
CA PRO A 46 -4.13 -8.56 14.92
C PRO A 46 -2.64 -8.55 15.28
N LEU A 47 -1.78 -7.99 14.44
CA LEU A 47 -0.34 -7.85 14.71
C LEU A 47 -0.03 -6.69 15.68
N ILE A 48 0.82 -6.96 16.67
CA ILE A 48 1.25 -5.96 17.68
C ILE A 48 1.95 -4.78 17.01
N GLY A 49 2.81 -5.03 16.01
CA GLY A 49 3.51 -3.99 15.26
C GLY A 49 2.57 -2.97 14.63
N ALA A 50 1.57 -3.45 13.89
CA ALA A 50 0.54 -2.60 13.27
C ALA A 50 -0.19 -1.73 14.32
N ARG A 51 -0.59 -2.33 15.46
CA ARG A 51 -1.23 -1.57 16.54
C ARG A 51 -0.29 -0.53 17.18
N ARG A 52 1.01 -0.84 17.32
CA ARG A 52 2.01 0.12 17.82
C ARG A 52 2.15 1.29 16.85
N THR A 53 2.22 1.03 15.54
CA THR A 53 2.24 2.07 14.51
C THR A 53 0.99 2.93 14.57
N ALA A 54 -0.21 2.34 14.59
CA ALA A 54 -1.48 3.06 14.70
C ALA A 54 -1.56 3.98 15.94
N ARG A 55 -0.98 3.56 17.06
CA ARG A 55 -0.87 4.40 18.27
C ARG A 55 0.14 5.53 18.07
N LEU A 56 1.29 5.25 17.47
CA LEU A 56 2.35 6.24 17.24
C LEU A 56 1.86 7.38 16.33
N VAL A 57 1.23 7.04 15.21
CA VAL A 57 0.74 8.01 14.22
C VAL A 57 -0.35 8.89 14.84
N ARG A 58 -1.29 8.30 15.59
CA ARG A 58 -2.29 9.06 16.34
C ARG A 58 -1.67 9.98 17.39
N ARG A 59 -0.65 9.52 18.12
CA ARG A 59 0.09 10.35 19.09
C ARG A 59 0.81 11.53 18.43
N ARG A 60 1.24 11.38 17.18
CA ARG A 60 1.87 12.42 16.37
C ARG A 60 0.86 13.35 15.69
N GLY A 61 -0.43 13.11 15.83
CA GLY A 61 -1.48 13.90 15.17
C GLY A 61 -1.63 13.59 13.67
N GLU A 62 -1.04 12.48 13.19
CA GLU A 62 -1.15 12.07 11.79
C GLU A 62 -2.61 11.69 11.46
N PRO A 63 -3.22 12.29 10.41
CA PRO A 63 -4.62 12.08 10.09
C PRO A 63 -4.80 10.85 9.19
N TRP A 64 -4.49 9.66 9.69
CA TRP A 64 -4.74 8.42 8.95
C TRP A 64 -6.25 8.18 8.77
N ARG A 65 -6.67 7.99 7.52
CA ARG A 65 -8.07 7.90 7.06
C ARG A 65 -8.40 6.60 6.35
N THR A 66 -7.53 6.10 5.47
CA THR A 66 -7.86 4.94 4.63
C THR A 66 -6.61 4.11 4.33
N ALA A 67 -6.68 2.80 4.62
CA ALA A 67 -5.75 1.82 4.07
C ALA A 67 -6.57 0.84 3.24
N LEU A 68 -6.01 0.40 2.11
CA LEU A 68 -6.62 -0.60 1.24
C LEU A 68 -5.81 -1.89 1.37
N SER A 69 -6.50 -2.98 1.67
CA SER A 69 -5.92 -4.32 1.59
C SER A 69 -5.42 -4.57 0.16
N ARG A 70 -4.54 -5.57 0.00
CA ARG A 70 -4.06 -5.99 -1.32
C ARG A 70 -5.22 -6.24 -2.28
N THR A 71 -6.26 -6.93 -1.82
CA THR A 71 -7.43 -7.28 -2.64
C THR A 71 -8.21 -6.04 -3.08
N GLU A 72 -8.47 -5.11 -2.16
CA GLU A 72 -9.19 -3.86 -2.49
C GLU A 72 -8.40 -2.98 -3.45
N LEU A 73 -7.08 -2.86 -3.25
CA LEU A 73 -6.22 -2.08 -4.13
C LEU A 73 -6.10 -2.71 -5.52
N THR A 74 -5.92 -4.03 -5.61
CA THR A 74 -5.92 -4.75 -6.89
C THR A 74 -7.24 -4.55 -7.63
N HIS A 75 -8.38 -4.63 -6.94
CA HIS A 75 -9.68 -4.38 -7.55
C HIS A 75 -9.79 -2.95 -8.08
N ALA A 76 -9.39 -1.95 -7.29
CA ALA A 76 -9.41 -0.55 -7.70
C ALA A 76 -8.50 -0.29 -8.91
N LEU A 77 -7.32 -0.89 -8.95
CA LEU A 77 -6.37 -0.79 -10.07
C LEU A 77 -6.89 -1.45 -11.34
N ASN A 78 -7.48 -2.65 -11.23
CA ASN A 78 -8.09 -3.34 -12.36
C ASN A 78 -9.23 -2.52 -12.98
N ALA A 79 -10.04 -1.85 -12.16
CA ALA A 79 -11.14 -1.01 -12.64
C ALA A 79 -10.67 0.19 -13.49
N VAL A 80 -9.44 0.67 -13.27
CA VAL A 80 -8.82 1.74 -14.07
C VAL A 80 -7.81 1.21 -15.09
N GLY A 81 -7.87 -0.09 -15.37
CA GLY A 81 -7.11 -0.77 -16.42
C GLY A 81 -5.65 -1.02 -16.10
N PHE A 82 -5.24 -1.05 -14.83
CA PHE A 82 -3.92 -1.53 -14.42
C PHE A 82 -4.01 -2.99 -14.00
N SER A 83 -2.96 -3.77 -14.23
CA SER A 83 -2.83 -5.14 -13.73
C SER A 83 -1.62 -5.26 -12.82
N VAL A 84 -1.82 -5.81 -11.62
CA VAL A 84 -0.75 -6.03 -10.64
C VAL A 84 0.22 -7.10 -11.18
N ARG A 85 1.52 -6.80 -11.19
CA ARG A 85 2.57 -7.71 -11.70
C ARG A 85 3.32 -8.45 -10.59
N ASP A 86 3.64 -7.75 -9.50
CA ASP A 86 4.28 -8.31 -8.32
C ASP A 86 3.79 -7.56 -7.07
N HIS A 87 3.86 -8.25 -5.94
CA HIS A 87 3.64 -7.67 -4.63
C HIS A 87 4.57 -8.34 -3.62
N ALA A 88 4.89 -7.61 -2.56
CA ALA A 88 5.61 -8.16 -1.43
C ALA A 88 5.24 -7.43 -0.15
N ARG A 89 4.94 -8.17 0.91
CA ARG A 89 4.93 -7.61 2.28
C ARG A 89 6.35 -7.52 2.82
N VAL A 90 6.55 -6.74 3.88
CA VAL A 90 7.89 -6.52 4.48
C VAL A 90 8.66 -7.83 4.78
N PRO A 91 8.05 -8.92 5.29
CA PRO A 91 8.79 -10.19 5.48
C PRO A 91 9.36 -10.75 4.17
N GLU A 92 8.60 -10.68 3.08
CA GLU A 92 9.03 -11.16 1.76
C GLU A 92 10.13 -10.28 1.19
N LEU A 93 10.02 -8.95 1.35
CA LEU A 93 11.07 -8.00 0.97
C LEU A 93 12.36 -8.25 1.75
N ALA A 94 12.27 -8.49 3.07
CA ALA A 94 13.42 -8.84 3.89
C ALA A 94 14.10 -10.13 3.40
N LYS A 95 13.32 -11.16 3.05
CA LYS A 95 13.87 -12.39 2.46
C LYS A 95 14.58 -12.13 1.12
N ARG A 96 14.03 -11.24 0.28
CA ARG A 96 14.59 -10.92 -1.05
C ARG A 96 15.85 -10.04 -0.98
N TYR A 97 15.91 -9.12 -0.02
CA TYR A 97 16.86 -8.00 -0.07
C TYR A 97 17.68 -7.76 1.21
N ALA A 98 17.44 -8.47 2.31
CA ALA A 98 18.25 -8.29 3.52
C ALA A 98 19.62 -8.96 3.37
N PRO A 99 20.73 -8.20 3.41
CA PRO A 99 22.06 -8.79 3.37
C PRO A 99 22.26 -9.68 4.61
N ASN A 100 22.75 -10.90 4.40
CA ASN A 100 23.04 -11.87 5.47
C ASN A 100 21.82 -12.27 6.32
N GLY A 101 20.60 -12.13 5.79
CA GLY A 101 19.37 -12.46 6.52
C GLY A 101 19.02 -11.48 7.65
N ARG A 102 19.64 -10.29 7.69
CA ARG A 102 19.44 -9.28 8.74
C ARG A 102 18.79 -8.01 8.16
N PRO A 103 17.46 -7.87 8.25
CA PRO A 103 16.78 -6.67 7.76
C PRO A 103 17.06 -5.45 8.66
N TRP A 104 17.09 -4.27 8.05
CA TRP A 104 17.24 -2.98 8.76
C TRP A 104 15.95 -2.51 9.44
N CYS A 105 14.85 -3.21 9.23
CA CYS A 105 13.51 -2.89 9.72
C CYS A 105 12.86 -4.08 10.43
N PHE A 106 11.81 -3.81 11.21
CA PHE A 106 10.94 -4.85 11.72
C PHE A 106 10.17 -5.51 10.57
N THR A 107 10.09 -6.83 10.57
CA THR A 107 9.42 -7.63 9.54
C THR A 107 8.00 -8.01 9.94
N ASP A 108 7.24 -7.08 10.52
CA ASP A 108 5.83 -7.35 10.80
C ASP A 108 5.01 -7.35 9.49
N ASP A 109 4.10 -8.31 9.35
CA ASP A 109 3.40 -8.61 8.11
C ASP A 109 2.14 -7.76 7.85
N TRP A 110 2.20 -6.45 8.03
CA TRP A 110 1.02 -5.56 7.89
C TRP A 110 1.14 -4.51 6.78
N LEU A 111 2.36 -4.22 6.31
CA LEU A 111 2.62 -3.29 5.22
C LEU A 111 3.20 -4.07 4.03
N GLY A 112 2.74 -3.73 2.83
CA GLY A 112 3.30 -4.26 1.60
C GLY A 112 3.38 -3.22 0.52
N VAL A 113 4.10 -3.57 -0.53
CA VAL A 113 4.19 -2.82 -1.78
C VAL A 113 3.76 -3.71 -2.91
N LEU A 114 3.17 -3.11 -3.94
CA LEU A 114 2.90 -3.77 -5.20
C LEU A 114 3.36 -2.89 -6.36
N ASN A 115 3.58 -3.54 -7.49
CA ASN A 115 3.70 -2.87 -8.77
C ASN A 115 2.56 -3.30 -9.70
N ALA A 116 2.12 -2.37 -10.54
CA ALA A 116 1.08 -2.61 -11.52
C ALA A 116 1.48 -1.95 -12.83
N GLU A 117 1.04 -2.56 -13.93
CA GLU A 117 1.30 -2.09 -15.29
C GLU A 117 -0.02 -1.74 -15.97
N SER A 118 -0.03 -0.64 -16.74
CA SER A 118 -1.16 -0.30 -17.59
C SER A 118 -1.40 -1.41 -18.60
N LEU A 119 -2.64 -1.89 -18.67
CA LEU A 119 -3.08 -2.81 -19.72
C LEU A 119 -2.93 -2.17 -21.12
N PRO A 120 -2.79 -2.99 -22.18
CA PRO A 120 -2.54 -2.54 -23.55
C PRO A 120 -3.59 -1.63 -24.18
#